data_AF-A0A836SLN4-F1
#
_entry.id   AF-A0A836SLN4-F1
#
_cell.length_a   1.000
_cell.length_b   1.000
_cell.length_c   1.000
_cell.angle_alpha   90.00
_cell.angle_beta   90.00
_cell.angle_gamma   90.00
#
_symmetry.space_group_name_H-M   'P 1'
#
loop_
_entity.id
_entity.type
_entity.pdbx_description
1 polymer ?
#
loop_
_entity_poly.entity_id
_entity_poly.type
_entity_poly.pdbx_seq_one_letter_code
_entity_poly.pdbx_strand_id
1 'polypeptide(L)'
;MANISIQPIEKYYAVKEYYGKTLQSSQDLKTDACCTDTQMPQHIKNALADVHDEVLARYYGCGLVAPEELEGRRILDLGCGSGRDCYVLSRLVGENGYVVGVDMTPEQLEVAEQYVDYHTQQYGYSKPNVEFKQGYIERLDELDLADNSFDIIVSNCVINLSPDKEAVLREAYRVLKPGGEVYFSDVYADRRVPSVLVKHPVLYGECLSGALYWNDFLNLAKQMGFLDPRLVEDRPLKIDNPEIIALMGTIRCFSATYRLFKLPDLELACEDYGQAVIYKGTISHHEQVLKLDKDHQIETGKVFPVCGNTYRMLHETRFKPHFEFIGNRNTHYGIFEESGTPIPFNETQEREDASSSCC
;
A
#
# COMPACT_ATOMS: atom_id res chain seq x y z
N MET A 1 -5.63 -20.84 33.80
CA MET A 1 -4.26 -20.39 33.46
C MET A 1 -4.38 -18.98 32.92
N ALA A 2 -3.68 -18.02 33.53
CA ALA A 2 -3.89 -16.60 33.29
C ALA A 2 -3.62 -16.22 31.83
N ASN A 3 -4.59 -15.54 31.23
CA ASN A 3 -4.49 -14.92 29.92
C ASN A 3 -3.56 -13.70 30.05
N ILE A 4 -2.25 -13.93 30.00
CA ILE A 4 -1.27 -12.85 29.96
C ILE A 4 -1.26 -12.34 28.52
N SER A 5 -2.13 -11.35 28.27
CA SER A 5 -2.01 -10.43 27.15
C SER A 5 -0.65 -9.75 27.26
N ILE A 6 0.23 -9.96 26.28
CA ILE A 6 1.47 -9.17 26.13
C ILE A 6 1.04 -7.71 25.98
N GLN A 7 1.53 -6.85 26.87
CA GLN A 7 1.15 -5.44 26.89
C GLN A 7 1.71 -4.74 25.63
N PRO A 8 1.03 -3.75 25.02
CA PRO A 8 1.52 -3.04 23.84
C PRO A 8 2.97 -2.54 23.97
N ILE A 9 3.37 -2.17 25.19
CA ILE A 9 4.74 -1.74 25.55
C ILE A 9 5.79 -2.81 25.21
N GLU A 10 5.51 -4.08 25.45
CA GLU A 10 6.45 -5.19 25.20
C GLU A 10 6.66 -5.41 23.69
N LYS A 11 5.62 -5.22 22.87
CA LYS A 11 5.73 -5.27 21.40
C LYS A 11 6.55 -4.11 20.86
N TYR A 12 6.28 -2.88 21.32
CA TYR A 12 7.07 -1.72 20.91
C TYR A 12 8.55 -1.91 21.26
N TYR A 13 8.86 -2.40 22.47
CA TYR A 13 10.23 -2.65 22.88
C TYR A 13 10.90 -3.71 21.98
N ALA A 14 10.23 -4.82 21.70
CA ALA A 14 10.77 -5.87 20.83
C ALA A 14 11.06 -5.37 19.41
N VAL A 15 10.16 -4.57 18.81
CA VAL A 15 10.38 -4.02 17.46
C VAL A 15 11.48 -2.95 17.48
N LYS A 16 11.49 -2.05 18.46
CA LYS A 16 12.56 -1.03 18.61
C LYS A 16 13.94 -1.65 18.82
N GLU A 17 14.04 -2.67 19.66
CA GLU A 17 15.31 -3.37 19.90
C GLU A 17 15.77 -4.14 18.66
N TYR A 18 14.84 -4.77 17.93
CA TYR A 18 15.16 -5.50 16.71
C TYR A 18 15.68 -4.58 15.60
N TYR A 19 14.94 -3.54 15.22
CA TYR A 19 15.31 -2.62 14.13
C TYR A 19 16.30 -1.51 14.53
N GLY A 20 16.39 -1.18 15.82
CA GLY A 20 17.31 -0.14 16.32
C GLY A 20 18.68 -0.68 16.74
N LYS A 21 18.78 -1.95 17.17
CA LYS A 21 20.02 -2.50 17.75
C LYS A 21 20.44 -3.86 17.21
N THR A 22 19.48 -4.71 16.82
CA THR A 22 19.78 -6.10 16.44
C THR A 22 20.13 -6.22 14.96
N LEU A 23 19.34 -5.59 14.08
CA LEU A 23 19.61 -5.54 12.65
C LEU A 23 20.71 -4.52 12.37
N GLN A 24 21.81 -4.97 11.76
CA GLN A 24 22.91 -4.07 11.35
C GLN A 24 23.01 -3.94 9.83
N SER A 25 22.51 -4.93 9.07
CA SER A 25 22.45 -4.88 7.60
C SER A 25 21.27 -5.67 7.04
N SER A 26 20.92 -5.42 5.77
CA SER A 26 19.89 -6.20 5.06
C SER A 26 20.27 -7.69 4.86
N GLN A 27 21.55 -8.05 5.03
CA GLN A 27 22.04 -9.44 4.96
C GLN A 27 21.66 -10.27 6.20
N ASP A 28 21.21 -9.61 7.28
CA ASP A 28 20.84 -10.27 8.53
C ASP A 28 19.40 -10.86 8.49
N LEU A 29 18.65 -10.58 7.42
CA LEU A 29 17.28 -11.06 7.20
C LEU A 29 17.27 -12.55 6.81
N LYS A 30 16.41 -13.35 7.45
CA LYS A 30 16.39 -14.82 7.25
C LYS A 30 15.38 -15.31 6.21
N THR A 31 14.64 -14.39 5.59
CA THR A 31 13.62 -14.69 4.58
C THR A 31 13.75 -13.76 3.37
N ASP A 32 13.23 -14.19 2.21
CA ASP A 32 13.13 -13.35 1.01
C ASP A 32 11.94 -12.35 1.07
N ALA A 33 11.30 -12.24 2.23
CA ALA A 33 10.28 -11.23 2.51
C ALA A 33 10.79 -9.85 2.08
N CYS A 34 12.08 -9.60 2.32
CA CYS A 34 12.77 -8.34 2.07
C CYS A 34 13.52 -8.22 0.74
N CYS A 35 13.39 -9.19 -0.17
CA CYS A 35 14.10 -9.18 -1.45
C CYS A 35 13.12 -9.11 -2.62
N THR A 36 12.84 -7.93 -3.18
CA THR A 36 12.23 -7.84 -4.52
C THR A 36 13.30 -7.88 -5.60
N ASP A 37 13.31 -8.97 -6.37
CA ASP A 37 14.20 -9.20 -7.52
C ASP A 37 13.52 -8.78 -8.85
N THR A 38 12.86 -7.61 -8.85
CA THR A 38 12.26 -7.01 -10.06
C THR A 38 13.16 -5.91 -10.60
N GLN A 39 13.32 -5.85 -11.93
CA GLN A 39 14.08 -4.80 -12.61
C GLN A 39 13.47 -3.42 -12.31
N MET A 40 13.98 -2.80 -11.25
CA MET A 40 13.57 -1.47 -10.82
C MET A 40 13.68 -0.47 -11.99
N PRO A 41 12.66 0.37 -12.22
CA PRO A 41 12.67 1.35 -13.30
C PRO A 41 13.91 2.25 -13.24
N GLN A 42 14.42 2.66 -14.40
CA GLN A 42 15.67 3.43 -14.46
C GLN A 42 15.56 4.78 -13.72
N HIS A 43 14.42 5.45 -13.77
CA HIS A 43 14.22 6.72 -13.06
C HIS A 43 14.30 6.54 -11.53
N ILE A 44 13.79 5.41 -11.00
CA ILE A 44 13.93 5.06 -9.58
C ILE A 44 15.37 4.72 -9.22
N LYS A 45 16.07 3.97 -10.09
CA LYS A 45 17.50 3.67 -9.89
C LYS A 45 18.34 4.94 -9.83
N ASN A 46 18.04 5.91 -10.69
CA ASN A 46 18.72 7.21 -10.69
C ASN A 46 18.44 7.96 -9.38
N ALA A 47 17.18 8.01 -8.94
CA ALA A 47 16.84 8.66 -7.67
C ALA A 47 17.49 7.98 -6.46
N LEU A 48 17.60 6.65 -6.45
CA LEU A 48 18.32 5.91 -5.40
C LEU A 48 19.83 6.16 -5.43
N ALA A 49 20.43 6.33 -6.61
CA ALA A 49 21.85 6.61 -6.75
C ALA A 49 22.23 8.00 -6.21
N ASP A 50 21.27 8.91 -6.09
CA ASP A 50 21.46 10.22 -5.46
C ASP A 50 21.28 10.19 -3.94
N VAL A 51 20.85 9.06 -3.34
CA VAL A 51 20.69 8.92 -1.90
C VAL A 51 22.03 8.66 -1.23
N HIS A 52 22.30 9.33 -0.12
CA HIS A 52 23.54 9.17 0.62
C HIS A 52 23.78 7.73 1.09
N ASP A 53 25.02 7.23 0.96
CA ASP A 53 25.38 5.83 1.24
C ASP A 53 25.01 5.36 2.64
N GLU A 54 25.18 6.21 3.67
CA GLU A 54 24.81 5.83 5.05
C GLU A 54 23.30 5.62 5.22
N VAL A 55 22.47 6.40 4.51
CA VAL A 55 21.02 6.21 4.52
C VAL A 55 20.66 4.91 3.82
N LEU A 56 21.31 4.60 2.69
CA LEU A 56 21.09 3.33 1.98
C LEU A 56 21.53 2.12 2.81
N ALA A 57 22.64 2.22 3.54
CA ALA A 57 23.21 1.12 4.31
C ALA A 57 22.32 0.68 5.50
N ARG A 58 21.49 1.58 6.03
CA ARG A 58 20.59 1.32 7.16
C ARG A 58 19.14 1.06 6.74
N TYR A 59 18.94 0.54 5.53
CA TYR A 59 17.62 0.21 5.01
C TYR A 59 17.28 -1.28 5.19
N TYR A 60 16.08 -1.56 5.69
CA TYR A 60 15.60 -2.92 5.99
C TYR A 60 14.28 -3.28 5.29
N GLY A 61 13.81 -2.46 4.35
CA GLY A 61 12.56 -2.70 3.63
C GLY A 61 12.73 -3.54 2.37
N CYS A 62 11.60 -3.85 1.72
CA CYS A 62 11.52 -4.91 0.73
C CYS A 62 11.58 -4.44 -0.72
N GLY A 63 11.78 -3.14 -0.99
CA GLY A 63 11.64 -2.54 -2.32
C GLY A 63 11.54 -1.02 -2.25
N LEU A 64 10.98 -0.35 -3.25
CA LEU A 64 10.52 1.04 -3.10
C LEU A 64 9.02 1.04 -3.35
N VAL A 65 8.28 1.66 -2.44
CA VAL A 65 6.84 1.88 -2.59
C VAL A 65 6.62 3.29 -3.12
N ALA A 66 6.42 3.40 -4.43
CA ALA A 66 6.20 4.67 -5.11
C ALA A 66 5.05 4.52 -6.12
N PRO A 67 3.87 5.12 -5.87
CA PRO A 67 2.79 5.14 -6.85
C PRO A 67 3.07 6.12 -7.99
N GLU A 68 2.18 6.14 -8.97
CA GLU A 68 2.26 7.04 -10.12
C GLU A 68 1.89 8.49 -9.75
N GLU A 69 2.18 9.45 -10.62
CA GLU A 69 1.67 10.84 -10.52
C GLU A 69 2.04 11.53 -9.19
N LEU A 70 3.34 11.60 -8.90
CA LEU A 70 3.92 12.11 -7.64
C LEU A 70 4.32 13.59 -7.66
N GLU A 71 4.45 14.21 -8.83
CA GLU A 71 4.98 15.57 -8.93
C GLU A 71 4.12 16.58 -8.14
N GLY A 72 4.77 17.39 -7.31
CA GLY A 72 4.14 18.39 -6.46
C GLY A 72 3.25 17.83 -5.34
N ARG A 73 3.26 16.52 -5.09
CA ARG A 73 2.42 15.90 -4.05
C ARG A 73 3.04 16.01 -2.67
N ARG A 74 2.18 16.06 -1.66
CA ARG A 74 2.56 15.93 -0.25
C ARG A 74 2.39 14.49 0.20
N ILE A 75 3.49 13.85 0.58
CA ILE A 75 3.55 12.42 0.91
C ILE A 75 3.87 12.23 2.40
N LEU A 76 3.20 11.27 3.04
CA LEU A 76 3.56 10.76 4.36
C LEU A 76 4.12 9.35 4.22
N ASP A 77 5.28 9.09 4.79
CA ASP A 77 5.91 7.77 4.85
C ASP A 77 5.82 7.21 6.28
N LEU A 78 5.14 6.08 6.44
CA LEU A 78 4.90 5.44 7.74
C LEU A 78 5.97 4.37 8.02
N GLY A 79 6.82 4.65 9.02
CA GLY A 79 7.99 3.85 9.38
C GLY A 79 9.15 4.11 8.45
N CYS A 80 9.55 5.38 8.32
CA CYS A 80 10.53 5.83 7.33
C CYS A 80 11.97 5.37 7.61
N GLY A 81 12.27 4.87 8.81
CA GLY A 81 13.61 4.48 9.23
C GLY A 81 14.63 5.60 9.01
N SER A 82 15.77 5.25 8.42
CA SER A 82 16.86 6.17 8.05
C SER A 82 16.52 7.12 6.89
N GLY A 83 15.32 7.01 6.30
CA GLY A 83 14.80 7.97 5.32
C GLY A 83 15.05 7.63 3.86
N ARG A 84 15.53 6.42 3.51
CA ARG A 84 15.77 6.03 2.10
C ARG A 84 14.58 6.33 1.20
N ASP A 85 13.41 5.80 1.54
CA ASP A 85 12.22 5.93 0.70
C ASP A 85 11.74 7.39 0.71
N CYS A 86 11.83 8.09 1.85
CA CYS A 86 11.59 9.54 1.94
C CYS A 86 12.47 10.37 1.00
N TYR A 87 13.76 10.09 0.91
CA TYR A 87 14.69 10.83 0.05
C TYR A 87 14.48 10.55 -1.43
N VAL A 88 14.16 9.30 -1.79
CA VAL A 88 13.75 8.98 -3.17
C VAL A 88 12.45 9.70 -3.52
N LEU A 89 11.45 9.64 -2.64
CA LEU A 89 10.18 10.33 -2.87
C LEU A 89 10.37 11.85 -2.94
N SER A 90 11.22 12.44 -2.11
CA SER A 90 11.60 13.86 -2.14
C SER A 90 12.17 14.25 -3.51
N ARG A 91 12.94 13.37 -4.15
CA ARG A 91 13.42 13.56 -5.52
C ARG A 91 12.29 13.51 -6.55
N LEU A 92 11.38 12.54 -6.42
CA LEU A 92 10.29 12.28 -7.37
C LEU A 92 9.16 13.31 -7.31
N VAL A 93 8.83 13.83 -6.12
CA VAL A 93 7.81 14.88 -5.96
C VAL A 93 8.30 16.26 -6.41
N GLY A 94 9.61 16.45 -6.56
CA GLY A 94 10.21 17.71 -6.96
C GLY A 94 10.22 18.76 -5.85
N GLU A 95 10.82 19.93 -6.14
CA GLU A 95 10.99 21.04 -5.18
C GLU A 95 9.65 21.60 -4.65
N ASN A 96 8.57 21.46 -5.42
CA ASN A 96 7.23 21.91 -5.04
C ASN A 96 6.43 20.86 -4.25
N GLY A 97 6.89 19.60 -4.22
CA GLY A 97 6.32 18.57 -3.38
C GLY A 97 6.86 18.62 -1.96
N TYR A 98 6.38 17.73 -1.10
CA TYR A 98 6.86 17.65 0.28
C TYR A 98 6.69 16.25 0.85
N VAL A 99 7.71 15.75 1.56
CA VAL A 99 7.67 14.42 2.17
C VAL A 99 7.82 14.54 3.67
N VAL A 100 6.97 13.85 4.43
CA VAL A 100 7.10 13.71 5.88
C VAL A 100 7.32 12.24 6.20
N GLY A 101 8.43 11.91 6.85
CA GLY A 101 8.69 10.58 7.38
C GLY A 101 8.34 10.49 8.86
N VAL A 102 7.68 9.41 9.28
CA VAL A 102 7.42 9.13 10.69
C VAL A 102 8.10 7.83 11.09
N ASP A 103 8.91 7.85 12.16
CA ASP A 103 9.48 6.63 12.76
C ASP A 103 9.50 6.72 14.28
N MET A 104 9.48 5.58 14.97
CA MET A 104 9.50 5.53 16.44
C MET A 104 10.91 5.43 17.03
N THR A 105 11.93 5.28 16.18
CA THR A 105 13.32 4.91 16.53
C THR A 105 14.25 6.13 16.39
N PRO A 106 14.70 6.74 17.50
CA PRO A 106 15.58 7.91 17.47
C PRO A 106 16.86 7.70 16.66
N GLU A 107 17.47 6.51 16.76
CA GLU A 107 18.74 6.18 16.11
C GLU A 107 18.63 6.12 14.57
N GLN A 108 17.44 5.83 14.06
CA GLN A 108 17.15 5.85 12.62
C GLN A 108 16.90 7.29 12.16
N LEU A 109 16.11 8.05 12.93
CA LEU A 109 15.79 9.43 12.61
C LEU A 109 17.01 10.35 12.68
N GLU A 110 17.95 10.12 13.59
CA GLU A 110 19.21 10.88 13.65
C GLU A 110 19.98 10.79 12.32
N VAL A 111 20.05 9.60 11.71
CA VAL A 111 20.65 9.41 10.39
C VAL A 111 19.83 10.09 9.32
N ALA A 112 18.50 9.94 9.36
CA ALA A 112 17.61 10.57 8.39
C ALA A 112 17.81 12.09 8.40
N GLU A 113 17.78 12.73 9.56
CA GLU A 113 17.91 14.18 9.73
C GLU A 113 19.31 14.71 9.36
N GLN A 114 20.37 13.94 9.65
CA GLN A 114 21.75 14.32 9.34
C GLN A 114 21.99 14.63 7.86
N TYR A 115 21.24 13.98 6.96
CA TYR A 115 21.46 14.08 5.51
C TYR A 115 20.45 14.98 4.78
N VAL A 116 19.63 15.76 5.49
CA VAL A 116 18.62 16.64 4.86
C VAL A 116 19.27 17.68 3.96
N ASP A 117 20.32 18.36 4.45
CA ASP A 117 21.04 19.38 3.68
C ASP A 117 21.79 18.78 2.48
N TYR A 118 22.34 17.57 2.65
CA TYR A 118 23.02 16.85 1.58
C TYR A 118 22.06 16.61 0.40
N HIS A 119 20.90 16.01 0.65
CA HIS A 119 19.94 15.69 -0.41
C HIS A 119 19.33 16.96 -1.02
N THR A 120 19.08 17.99 -0.21
CA THR A 120 18.63 19.30 -0.71
C THR A 120 19.60 19.87 -1.75
N GLN A 121 20.91 19.82 -1.45
CA GLN A 121 21.96 20.28 -2.37
C GLN A 121 22.11 19.35 -3.59
N GLN A 122 22.12 18.03 -3.37
CA GLN A 122 22.23 17.03 -4.44
C GLN A 122 21.09 17.17 -5.47
N TYR A 123 19.89 17.50 -5.02
CA TYR A 123 18.73 17.68 -5.90
C TYR A 123 18.62 19.09 -6.49
N GLY A 124 19.50 20.01 -6.07
CA GLY A 124 19.53 21.39 -6.55
C GLY A 124 18.36 22.25 -6.05
N TYR A 125 17.77 21.90 -4.90
CA TYR A 125 16.62 22.62 -4.34
C TYR A 125 17.06 23.81 -3.50
N SER A 126 16.25 24.86 -3.50
CA SER A 126 16.47 26.09 -2.72
C SER A 126 16.24 25.91 -1.22
N LYS A 127 15.48 24.88 -0.83
CA LYS A 127 15.11 24.55 0.55
C LYS A 127 14.82 23.05 0.66
N PRO A 128 14.92 22.45 1.86
CA PRO A 128 14.51 21.07 2.07
C PRO A 128 13.00 20.91 1.80
N ASN A 129 12.66 19.82 1.12
CA ASN A 129 11.29 19.38 0.89
C ASN A 129 10.97 18.07 1.63
N VAL A 130 11.78 17.72 2.63
CA VAL A 130 11.59 16.55 3.49
C VAL A 130 11.67 16.96 4.96
N GLU A 131 10.85 16.35 5.80
CA GLU A 131 10.83 16.49 7.25
C GLU A 131 10.68 15.11 7.90
N PHE A 132 11.29 14.92 9.06
CA PHE A 132 11.16 13.69 9.84
C PHE A 132 10.52 13.98 11.21
N LYS A 133 9.66 13.08 11.67
CA LYS A 133 8.96 13.20 12.95
C LYS A 133 9.09 11.91 13.75
N GLN A 134 9.51 12.04 15.01
CA GLN A 134 9.51 10.93 15.93
C GLN A 134 8.11 10.65 16.47
N GLY A 135 7.60 9.44 16.25
CA GLY A 135 6.24 9.10 16.63
C GLY A 135 5.85 7.64 16.41
N TYR A 136 4.63 7.32 16.83
CA TYR A 136 4.00 6.04 16.56
C TYR A 136 3.01 6.21 15.41
N ILE A 137 3.00 5.28 14.45
CA ILE A 137 2.13 5.37 13.26
C ILE A 137 0.63 5.18 13.61
N GLU A 138 0.34 4.66 14.80
CA GLU A 138 -1.01 4.53 15.37
C GLU A 138 -1.52 5.82 16.01
N ARG A 139 -0.63 6.80 16.23
CA ARG A 139 -0.87 8.03 17.02
C ARG A 139 -0.38 9.28 16.28
N LEU A 140 -0.74 9.39 15.00
CA LEU A 140 -0.34 10.51 14.13
C LEU A 140 -0.92 11.85 14.58
N ASP A 141 -2.01 11.82 15.35
CA ASP A 141 -2.63 12.98 16.01
C ASP A 141 -1.70 13.66 17.03
N GLU A 142 -0.69 12.96 17.54
CA GLU A 142 0.31 13.51 18.45
C GLU A 142 1.49 14.19 17.76
N LEU A 143 1.53 14.14 16.43
CA LEU A 143 2.65 14.62 15.61
C LEU A 143 2.34 15.93 14.89
N ASP A 144 1.31 16.66 15.34
CA ASP A 144 0.81 17.90 14.75
C ASP A 144 0.48 17.77 13.24
N LEU A 145 0.02 16.58 12.82
CA LEU A 145 -0.42 16.32 11.45
C LEU A 145 -1.90 16.65 11.29
N ALA A 146 -2.18 17.69 10.51
CA ALA A 146 -3.54 18.16 10.25
C ALA A 146 -4.37 17.13 9.45
N ASP A 147 -5.68 17.13 9.70
CA ASP A 147 -6.65 16.40 8.89
C ASP A 147 -6.56 16.83 7.42
N ASN A 148 -6.80 15.89 6.50
CA ASN A 148 -6.84 16.18 5.06
C ASN A 148 -5.62 16.97 4.54
N SER A 149 -4.41 16.61 4.98
CA SER A 149 -3.18 17.33 4.66
C SER A 149 -2.28 16.61 3.67
N PHE A 150 -2.40 15.30 3.51
CA PHE A 150 -1.56 14.49 2.60
C PHE A 150 -2.31 14.04 1.35
N ASP A 151 -1.63 14.07 0.21
CA ASP A 151 -2.16 13.54 -1.05
C ASP A 151 -1.99 12.01 -1.12
N ILE A 152 -0.85 11.52 -0.62
CA ILE A 152 -0.46 10.11 -0.66
C ILE A 152 0.14 9.72 0.69
N ILE A 153 -0.19 8.54 1.18
CA ILE A 153 0.52 7.87 2.27
C ILE A 153 1.20 6.63 1.69
N VAL A 154 2.48 6.44 1.99
CA VAL A 154 3.20 5.20 1.67
C VAL A 154 3.62 4.47 2.95
N SER A 155 3.81 3.16 2.82
CA SER A 155 4.44 2.35 3.85
C SER A 155 4.99 1.07 3.22
N ASN A 156 6.08 0.54 3.79
CA ASN A 156 6.72 -0.67 3.30
C ASN A 156 7.01 -1.62 4.46
N CYS A 157 6.19 -2.66 4.63
CA CYS A 157 6.32 -3.72 5.64
C CYS A 157 6.29 -3.26 7.12
N VAL A 158 5.60 -2.15 7.43
CA VAL A 158 5.52 -1.62 8.80
C VAL A 158 4.15 -1.83 9.44
N ILE A 159 3.06 -1.77 8.67
CA ILE A 159 1.69 -1.81 9.21
C ILE A 159 1.45 -3.14 9.94
N ASN A 160 2.01 -4.24 9.46
CA ASN A 160 1.90 -5.53 10.16
C ASN A 160 2.60 -5.62 11.51
N LEU A 161 3.62 -4.80 11.74
CA LEU A 161 4.32 -4.72 13.03
C LEU A 161 3.55 -3.91 14.07
N SER A 162 2.58 -3.11 13.62
CA SER A 162 1.71 -2.33 14.49
C SER A 162 0.91 -3.22 15.44
N PRO A 163 0.87 -2.89 16.75
CA PRO A 163 -0.02 -3.55 17.70
C PRO A 163 -1.49 -3.14 17.51
N ASP A 164 -1.77 -2.01 16.86
CA ASP A 164 -3.12 -1.46 16.63
C ASP A 164 -3.29 -0.99 15.18
N LYS A 165 -3.50 -1.98 14.29
CA LYS A 165 -3.68 -1.76 12.85
C LYS A 165 -4.94 -0.93 12.53
N GLU A 166 -5.96 -1.02 13.38
CA GLU A 166 -7.18 -0.23 13.23
C GLU A 166 -6.87 1.25 13.42
N ALA A 167 -6.11 1.60 14.46
CA ALA A 167 -5.66 2.97 14.69
C ALA A 167 -4.78 3.49 13.55
N VAL A 168 -3.86 2.69 12.99
CA VAL A 168 -3.06 3.09 11.81
C VAL A 168 -3.96 3.47 10.63
N LEU A 169 -4.92 2.61 10.26
CA LEU A 169 -5.80 2.88 9.13
C LEU A 169 -6.75 4.07 9.40
N ARG A 170 -7.22 4.22 10.65
CA ARG A 170 -8.04 5.36 11.06
C ARG A 170 -7.28 6.69 10.95
N GLU A 171 -6.04 6.74 11.44
CA GLU A 171 -5.20 7.93 11.35
C GLU A 171 -4.78 8.22 9.91
N ALA A 172 -4.44 7.20 9.12
CA ALA A 172 -4.18 7.34 7.70
C ALA A 172 -5.38 7.93 6.95
N TYR A 173 -6.60 7.45 7.23
CA TYR A 173 -7.82 8.01 6.67
C TYR A 173 -8.04 9.47 7.12
N ARG A 174 -7.76 9.81 8.39
CA ARG A 174 -7.90 11.19 8.90
C ARG A 174 -7.00 12.17 8.17
N VAL A 175 -5.71 11.87 8.04
CA VAL A 175 -4.71 12.80 7.49
C VAL A 175 -4.71 12.86 5.96
N LEU A 176 -5.27 11.86 5.27
CA LEU A 176 -5.45 11.90 3.81
C LEU A 176 -6.46 12.97 3.39
N LYS A 177 -6.15 13.71 2.33
CA LYS A 177 -7.11 14.57 1.62
C LYS A 177 -8.24 13.73 0.99
N PRO A 178 -9.45 14.29 0.79
CA PRO A 178 -10.43 13.67 -0.10
C PRO A 178 -9.81 13.41 -1.49
N GLY A 179 -9.97 12.19 -2.00
CA GLY A 179 -9.32 11.75 -3.25
C GLY A 179 -7.84 11.38 -3.12
N GLY A 180 -7.25 11.49 -1.93
CA GLY A 180 -5.92 10.96 -1.64
C GLY A 180 -5.92 9.44 -1.49
N GLU A 181 -4.74 8.83 -1.44
CA GLU A 181 -4.61 7.37 -1.31
C GLU A 181 -3.53 6.91 -0.33
N VAL A 182 -3.75 5.75 0.28
CA VAL A 182 -2.68 4.95 0.88
C VAL A 182 -2.19 3.97 -0.18
N TYR A 183 -0.90 3.96 -0.47
CA TYR A 183 -0.26 3.02 -1.39
C TYR A 183 0.88 2.32 -0.67
N PHE A 184 0.73 1.04 -0.36
CA PHE A 184 1.65 0.36 0.56
C PHE A 184 1.83 -1.11 0.22
N SER A 185 3.00 -1.64 0.58
CA SER A 185 3.33 -3.06 0.44
C SER A 185 3.49 -3.69 1.80
N ASP A 186 2.89 -4.86 2.01
CA ASP A 186 3.03 -5.61 3.26
C ASP A 186 2.86 -7.13 3.04
N VAL A 187 3.05 -7.91 4.10
CA VAL A 187 2.94 -9.37 4.11
C VAL A 187 1.53 -9.82 4.49
N TYR A 188 0.93 -10.70 3.70
CA TYR A 188 -0.41 -11.24 3.98
C TYR A 188 -0.39 -12.76 3.97
N ALA A 189 -1.23 -13.35 4.80
CA ALA A 189 -1.42 -14.79 4.86
C ALA A 189 -2.69 -15.22 4.11
N ASP A 190 -2.66 -16.41 3.51
CA ASP A 190 -3.85 -17.02 2.88
C ASP A 190 -4.92 -17.47 3.90
N ARG A 191 -4.55 -17.52 5.18
CA ARG A 191 -5.40 -17.92 6.31
C ARG A 191 -4.92 -17.26 7.60
N ARG A 192 -5.76 -17.28 8.64
CA ARG A 192 -5.41 -16.73 9.96
C ARG A 192 -4.24 -17.48 10.57
N VAL A 193 -3.21 -16.74 10.99
CA VAL A 193 -2.05 -17.29 11.70
C VAL A 193 -2.45 -17.65 13.14
N PRO A 194 -2.18 -18.88 13.63
CA PRO A 194 -2.45 -19.27 15.01
C PRO A 194 -1.75 -18.37 16.04
N SER A 195 -2.46 -17.99 17.11
CA SER A 195 -1.96 -17.07 18.15
C SER A 195 -0.68 -17.55 18.85
N VAL A 196 -0.43 -18.86 18.88
CA VAL A 196 0.81 -19.44 19.40
C VAL A 196 2.04 -19.03 18.59
N LEU A 197 1.89 -18.87 17.26
CA LEU A 197 2.97 -18.44 16.37
C LEU A 197 3.19 -16.92 16.42
N VAL A 198 2.14 -16.15 16.69
CA VAL A 198 2.21 -14.68 16.88
C VAL A 198 3.15 -14.30 18.03
N LYS A 199 3.27 -15.16 19.05
CA LYS A 199 4.17 -14.94 20.19
C LYS A 199 5.63 -15.32 19.92
N HIS A 200 5.94 -15.91 18.76
CA HIS A 200 7.30 -16.32 18.43
C HIS A 200 8.10 -15.11 17.95
N PRO A 201 9.13 -14.65 18.69
CA PRO A 201 9.79 -13.37 18.41
C PRO A 201 10.44 -13.31 17.02
N VAL A 202 11.01 -14.42 16.56
CA VAL A 202 11.60 -14.51 15.21
C VAL A 202 10.54 -14.41 14.11
N LEU A 203 9.38 -15.08 14.27
CA LEU A 203 8.33 -15.01 13.24
C LEU A 203 7.66 -13.64 13.22
N TYR A 204 7.61 -12.97 14.37
CA TYR A 204 7.06 -11.63 14.50
C TYR A 204 7.99 -10.58 13.88
N GLY A 205 9.30 -10.66 14.17
CA GLY A 205 10.32 -9.78 13.60
C GLY A 205 10.46 -9.91 12.07
N GLU A 206 10.27 -11.11 11.53
CA GLU A 206 10.26 -11.35 10.07
C GLU A 206 8.91 -11.01 9.41
N CYS A 207 8.01 -10.31 10.10
CA CYS A 207 6.66 -9.94 9.62
C CYS A 207 5.74 -11.12 9.23
N LEU A 208 6.12 -12.37 9.52
CA LEU A 208 5.37 -13.56 9.12
C LEU A 208 4.20 -13.86 10.05
N SER A 209 4.42 -13.85 11.37
CA SER A 209 3.35 -14.19 12.32
C SER A 209 2.42 -13.02 12.64
N GLY A 210 2.87 -11.79 12.37
CA GLY A 210 2.04 -10.58 12.43
C GLY A 210 1.16 -10.36 11.19
N ALA A 211 1.41 -11.12 10.11
CA ALA A 211 0.68 -10.99 8.85
C ALA A 211 -0.82 -11.25 9.04
N LEU A 212 -1.63 -10.28 8.59
CA LEU A 212 -3.08 -10.47 8.57
C LEU A 212 -3.47 -11.50 7.50
N TYR A 213 -4.52 -12.26 7.81
CA TYR A 213 -5.29 -12.92 6.76
C TYR A 213 -5.82 -11.85 5.82
N TRP A 214 -5.60 -12.01 4.51
CA TRP A 214 -5.92 -10.97 3.51
C TRP A 214 -7.36 -10.45 3.62
N ASN A 215 -8.35 -11.32 3.88
CA ASN A 215 -9.75 -10.89 3.96
C ASN A 215 -10.08 -10.19 5.28
N ASP A 216 -9.39 -10.51 6.37
CA ASP A 216 -9.52 -9.74 7.62
C ASP A 216 -8.99 -8.31 7.41
N PHE A 217 -7.89 -8.15 6.66
CA PHE A 217 -7.39 -6.84 6.26
C PHE A 217 -8.39 -6.07 5.40
N LEU A 218 -8.96 -6.68 4.34
CA LEU A 218 -9.94 -6.00 3.49
C LEU A 218 -11.15 -5.51 4.28
N ASN A 219 -11.66 -6.33 5.20
CA ASN A 219 -12.78 -5.95 6.07
C ASN A 219 -12.40 -4.80 7.00
N LEU A 220 -11.21 -4.84 7.61
CA LEU A 220 -10.72 -3.77 8.48
C LEU A 220 -10.56 -2.44 7.71
N ALA A 221 -9.98 -2.47 6.51
CA ALA A 221 -9.83 -1.30 5.66
C ALA A 221 -11.18 -0.66 5.32
N LYS A 222 -12.18 -1.49 4.95
CA LYS A 222 -13.55 -1.04 4.68
C LYS A 222 -14.22 -0.43 5.90
N GLN A 223 -14.04 -1.03 7.09
CA GLN A 223 -14.57 -0.47 8.34
C GLN A 223 -14.00 0.92 8.65
N MET A 224 -12.74 1.19 8.27
CA MET A 224 -12.10 2.49 8.46
C MET A 224 -12.40 3.51 7.33
N GLY A 225 -13.24 3.15 6.37
CA GLY A 225 -13.70 4.04 5.30
C GLY A 225 -13.01 3.84 3.95
N PHE A 226 -12.04 2.93 3.83
CA PHE A 226 -11.46 2.55 2.54
C PHE A 226 -12.33 1.48 1.88
N LEU A 227 -13.39 1.91 1.21
CA LEU A 227 -14.51 1.05 0.78
C LEU A 227 -14.15 0.05 -0.34
N ASP A 228 -13.14 0.35 -1.15
CA ASP A 228 -12.72 -0.49 -2.28
C ASP A 228 -11.17 -0.61 -2.34
N PRO A 229 -10.55 -1.44 -1.47
CA PRO A 229 -9.13 -1.74 -1.53
C PRO A 229 -8.75 -2.43 -2.83
N ARG A 230 -7.74 -1.93 -3.54
CA ARG A 230 -7.27 -2.52 -4.82
C ARG A 230 -5.90 -3.16 -4.67
N LEU A 231 -5.81 -4.43 -5.06
CA LEU A 231 -4.55 -5.16 -5.13
C LEU A 231 -3.81 -4.73 -6.41
N VAL A 232 -2.60 -4.20 -6.28
CA VAL A 232 -1.80 -3.71 -7.42
C VAL A 232 -0.89 -4.80 -7.97
N GLU A 233 -0.23 -5.51 -7.06
CA GLU A 233 0.64 -6.63 -7.37
C GLU A 233 0.85 -7.50 -6.14
N ASP A 234 1.23 -8.74 -6.37
CA ASP A 234 1.54 -9.70 -5.33
C ASP A 234 2.59 -10.71 -5.80
N ARG A 235 3.31 -11.26 -4.83
CA ARG A 235 4.21 -12.39 -5.03
C ARG A 235 4.16 -13.32 -3.82
N PRO A 236 4.27 -14.64 -4.01
CA PRO A 236 4.47 -15.56 -2.89
C PRO A 236 5.84 -15.28 -2.24
N LEU A 237 5.89 -15.38 -0.92
CA LEU A 237 7.16 -15.36 -0.16
C LEU A 237 7.75 -16.76 -0.12
N LYS A 238 9.06 -16.88 -0.37
CA LYS A 238 9.78 -18.14 -0.20
C LYS A 238 10.41 -18.17 1.18
N ILE A 239 9.98 -19.15 1.96
CA ILE A 239 10.55 -19.43 3.27
C ILE A 239 11.49 -20.62 3.08
N ASP A 240 12.79 -20.37 3.07
CA ASP A 240 13.80 -21.43 2.88
C ASP A 240 14.24 -22.07 4.21
N ASN A 241 13.93 -21.46 5.35
CA ASN A 241 14.30 -21.97 6.66
C ASN A 241 13.40 -23.17 7.07
N PRO A 242 13.95 -24.40 7.22
CA PRO A 242 13.16 -25.58 7.53
C PRO A 242 12.41 -25.52 8.86
N GLU A 243 12.97 -24.83 9.87
CA GLU A 243 12.32 -24.67 11.18
C GLU A 243 11.09 -23.77 11.06
N ILE A 244 11.20 -22.68 10.29
CA ILE A 244 10.09 -21.76 10.02
C ILE A 244 9.02 -22.47 9.19
N ILE A 245 9.40 -23.23 8.17
CA ILE A 245 8.47 -24.03 7.35
C ILE A 245 7.69 -25.00 8.24
N ALA A 246 8.37 -25.71 9.15
CA ALA A 246 7.73 -26.64 10.07
C ALA A 246 6.72 -25.95 11.00
N LEU A 247 7.05 -24.74 11.48
CA LEU A 247 6.16 -23.94 12.32
C LEU A 247 4.96 -23.36 11.56
N MET A 248 5.17 -22.85 10.35
CA MET A 248 4.14 -22.25 9.49
C MET A 248 3.22 -23.31 8.87
N GLY A 249 3.68 -24.55 8.75
CA GLY A 249 2.90 -25.68 8.24
C GLY A 249 2.40 -25.43 6.82
N THR A 250 1.10 -25.22 6.66
CA THR A 250 0.45 -24.98 5.34
C THR A 250 0.07 -23.52 5.10
N ILE A 251 0.44 -22.62 6.02
CA ILE A 251 0.22 -21.18 5.86
C ILE A 251 1.12 -20.68 4.75
N ARG A 252 0.52 -20.02 3.76
CA ARG A 252 1.28 -19.36 2.68
C ARG A 252 1.24 -17.86 2.91
N CYS A 253 2.41 -17.23 2.82
CA CYS A 253 2.55 -15.79 2.92
C CYS A 253 2.84 -15.19 1.54
N PHE A 254 2.36 -13.97 1.34
CA PHE A 254 2.48 -13.22 0.11
C PHE A 254 2.94 -11.81 0.47
N SER A 255 3.86 -11.24 -0.30
CA SER A 255 4.05 -9.81 -0.34
C SER A 255 3.03 -9.25 -1.31
N ALA A 256 2.24 -8.27 -0.89
CA ALA A 256 1.22 -7.64 -1.71
C ALA A 256 1.24 -6.13 -1.55
N THR A 257 1.08 -5.44 -2.67
CA THR A 257 0.93 -3.99 -2.74
C THR A 257 -0.53 -3.65 -2.93
N TYR A 258 -1.08 -2.86 -2.00
CA TYR A 258 -2.45 -2.36 -2.07
C TYR A 258 -2.47 -0.85 -2.27
N ARG A 259 -3.53 -0.38 -2.95
CA ARG A 259 -3.91 1.02 -2.95
C ARG A 259 -5.31 1.22 -2.39
N LEU A 260 -5.47 2.20 -1.50
CA LEU A 260 -6.68 2.51 -0.77
C LEU A 260 -7.04 3.98 -0.98
N PHE A 261 -8.08 4.26 -1.77
CA PHE A 261 -8.53 5.64 -1.99
C PHE A 261 -9.46 6.13 -0.87
N LYS A 262 -9.26 7.38 -0.44
CA LYS A 262 -10.20 8.09 0.42
C LYS A 262 -11.32 8.72 -0.43
N LEU A 263 -12.32 7.91 -0.75
CA LEU A 263 -13.49 8.31 -1.53
C LEU A 263 -14.76 7.76 -0.83
N PRO A 264 -15.50 8.58 -0.07
CA PRO A 264 -16.56 8.11 0.81
C PRO A 264 -17.79 7.56 0.07
N ASP A 265 -18.02 7.97 -1.18
CA ASP A 265 -19.20 7.52 -1.94
C ASP A 265 -18.90 6.31 -2.85
N LEU A 266 -17.80 5.58 -2.62
CA LEU A 266 -17.53 4.35 -3.35
C LEU A 266 -18.54 3.27 -2.91
N GLU A 267 -18.95 2.45 -3.86
CA GLU A 267 -19.85 1.34 -3.60
C GLU A 267 -19.05 0.12 -3.12
N LEU A 268 -19.69 -0.78 -2.36
CA LEU A 268 -19.01 -2.01 -1.89
C LEU A 268 -18.81 -3.04 -3.00
N ALA A 269 -19.55 -2.90 -4.10
CA ALA A 269 -19.47 -3.71 -5.30
C ALA A 269 -19.10 -2.84 -6.51
N CYS A 270 -18.55 -3.47 -7.54
CA CYS A 270 -18.18 -2.83 -8.80
C CYS A 270 -19.43 -2.79 -9.69
N GLU A 271 -20.19 -1.70 -9.57
CA GLU A 271 -21.47 -1.49 -10.25
C GLU A 271 -21.28 -0.89 -11.66
N ASP A 272 -22.10 -1.32 -12.61
CA ASP A 272 -22.08 -0.87 -13.99
C ASP A 272 -23.05 0.29 -14.24
N TYR A 273 -22.51 1.37 -14.78
CA TYR A 273 -23.24 2.56 -15.20
C TYR A 273 -23.01 2.87 -16.70
N GLY A 274 -22.44 1.93 -17.46
CA GLY A 274 -22.11 2.12 -18.88
C GLY A 274 -20.99 3.14 -19.10
N GLN A 275 -20.04 3.20 -18.17
CA GLN A 275 -18.98 4.20 -18.16
C GLN A 275 -17.69 3.67 -18.80
N ALA A 276 -16.93 4.59 -19.38
CA ALA A 276 -15.61 4.29 -19.94
C ALA A 276 -14.67 5.48 -19.74
N VAL A 277 -13.38 5.21 -19.85
CA VAL A 277 -12.32 6.23 -19.79
C VAL A 277 -11.37 6.09 -20.97
N ILE A 278 -10.66 7.16 -21.30
CA ILE A 278 -9.53 7.14 -22.24
C ILE A 278 -8.33 7.72 -21.51
N TYR A 279 -7.27 6.94 -21.36
CA TYR A 279 -6.02 7.43 -20.79
C TYR A 279 -5.26 8.27 -21.82
N LYS A 280 -4.78 9.45 -21.41
CA LYS A 280 -4.10 10.40 -22.31
C LYS A 280 -2.59 10.14 -22.47
N GLY A 281 -2.00 9.22 -21.70
CA GLY A 281 -0.56 8.96 -21.76
C GLY A 281 0.32 10.06 -21.16
N THR A 282 -0.26 10.89 -20.27
CA THR A 282 0.39 12.11 -19.77
C THR A 282 1.12 11.94 -18.43
N ILE A 283 1.06 10.77 -17.80
CA ILE A 283 1.79 10.50 -16.55
C ILE A 283 3.20 10.07 -16.93
N SER A 284 4.21 10.78 -16.41
CA SER A 284 5.63 10.50 -16.69
C SER A 284 5.98 9.05 -16.35
N HIS A 285 6.73 8.38 -17.23
CA HIS A 285 7.12 6.97 -17.15
C HIS A 285 5.98 5.94 -17.31
N HIS A 286 4.75 6.42 -17.55
CA HIS A 286 3.56 5.61 -17.79
C HIS A 286 2.86 6.06 -19.08
N GLU A 287 3.61 6.49 -20.10
CA GLU A 287 3.04 7.13 -21.29
C GLU A 287 2.25 6.17 -22.18
N GLN A 288 2.54 4.87 -22.11
CA GLN A 288 1.89 3.83 -22.95
C GLN A 288 0.72 3.14 -22.25
N VAL A 289 0.86 2.89 -20.94
CA VAL A 289 -0.13 2.16 -20.15
C VAL A 289 -0.07 2.64 -18.70
N LEU A 290 -1.24 2.91 -18.12
CA LEU A 290 -1.39 3.04 -16.68
C LEU A 290 -1.88 1.71 -16.11
N LYS A 291 -1.09 1.10 -15.22
CA LYS A 291 -1.53 -0.02 -14.40
C LYS A 291 -2.11 0.53 -13.10
N LEU A 292 -3.43 0.74 -13.06
CA LEU A 292 -4.09 1.28 -11.86
C LEU A 292 -4.07 0.23 -10.74
N ASP A 293 -4.33 -1.02 -11.07
CA ASP A 293 -4.26 -2.15 -10.15
C ASP A 293 -3.98 -3.45 -10.94
N LYS A 294 -4.11 -4.62 -10.31
CA LYS A 294 -3.82 -5.90 -10.95
C LYS A 294 -4.73 -6.20 -12.15
N ASP A 295 -5.94 -5.68 -12.13
CA ASP A 295 -6.99 -5.98 -13.12
C ASP A 295 -7.15 -4.85 -14.15
N HIS A 296 -6.68 -3.64 -13.85
CA HIS A 296 -6.84 -2.46 -14.71
C HIS A 296 -5.52 -2.00 -15.35
N GLN A 297 -5.26 -2.49 -16.58
CA GLN A 297 -4.18 -2.02 -17.45
C GLN A 297 -4.76 -1.16 -18.58
N ILE A 298 -4.65 0.16 -18.47
CA ILE A 298 -5.34 1.11 -19.34
C ILE A 298 -4.35 1.68 -20.36
N GLU A 299 -4.49 1.25 -21.61
CA GLU A 299 -3.66 1.69 -22.73
C GLU A 299 -3.98 3.13 -23.17
N THR A 300 -2.95 3.89 -23.53
CA THR A 300 -3.10 5.27 -24.00
C THR A 300 -3.92 5.34 -25.29
N GLY A 301 -4.89 6.25 -25.31
CA GLY A 301 -5.77 6.52 -26.47
C GLY A 301 -6.85 5.47 -26.70
N LYS A 302 -6.90 4.39 -25.92
CA LYS A 302 -7.90 3.33 -26.03
C LYS A 302 -9.09 3.63 -25.11
N VAL A 303 -10.31 3.45 -25.62
CA VAL A 303 -11.51 3.45 -24.79
C VAL A 303 -11.49 2.20 -23.91
N PHE A 304 -11.58 2.40 -22.60
CA PHE A 304 -11.52 1.35 -21.60
C PHE A 304 -12.79 1.39 -20.73
N PRO A 305 -13.70 0.40 -20.85
CA PRO A 305 -14.87 0.31 -19.98
C PRO A 305 -14.47 0.17 -18.51
N VAL A 306 -15.21 0.82 -17.61
CA VAL A 306 -14.93 0.79 -16.18
C VAL A 306 -16.22 0.75 -15.37
N CYS A 307 -16.19 0.09 -14.22
CA CYS A 307 -17.27 0.21 -13.25
C CYS A 307 -17.25 1.56 -12.55
N GLY A 308 -18.35 1.86 -11.84
CA GLY A 308 -18.56 3.14 -11.17
C GLY A 308 -17.45 3.51 -10.19
N ASN A 309 -16.92 2.55 -9.42
CA ASN A 309 -15.81 2.81 -8.50
C ASN A 309 -14.52 3.21 -9.22
N THR A 310 -14.10 2.42 -10.21
CA THR A 310 -12.89 2.72 -10.99
C THR A 310 -13.03 4.07 -11.70
N TYR A 311 -14.20 4.39 -12.24
CA TYR A 311 -14.47 5.71 -12.81
C TYR A 311 -14.23 6.82 -11.80
N ARG A 312 -14.75 6.69 -10.56
CA ARG A 312 -14.54 7.68 -9.50
C ARG A 312 -13.09 7.77 -9.03
N MET A 313 -12.40 6.64 -8.88
CA MET A 313 -10.97 6.61 -8.56
C MET A 313 -10.13 7.38 -9.57
N LEU A 314 -10.50 7.36 -10.85
CA LEU A 314 -9.81 8.14 -11.88
C LEU A 314 -10.31 9.59 -11.94
N HIS A 315 -11.60 9.84 -11.74
CA HIS A 315 -12.24 11.15 -11.93
C HIS A 315 -12.12 12.10 -10.73
N GLU A 316 -11.99 11.56 -9.51
CA GLU A 316 -12.08 12.32 -8.26
C GLU A 316 -10.77 12.36 -7.48
N THR A 317 -9.67 12.01 -8.14
CA THR A 317 -8.34 11.98 -7.55
C THR A 317 -7.36 12.76 -8.42
N ARG A 318 -6.08 12.74 -8.05
CA ARG A 318 -4.99 13.32 -8.85
C ARG A 318 -4.91 12.78 -10.29
N PHE A 319 -5.53 11.63 -10.58
CA PHE A 319 -5.54 11.05 -11.92
C PHE A 319 -6.42 11.81 -12.93
N LYS A 320 -7.40 12.59 -12.46
CA LYS A 320 -8.41 13.25 -13.31
C LYS A 320 -7.86 13.96 -14.56
N PRO A 321 -6.79 14.78 -14.47
CA PRO A 321 -6.29 15.51 -15.64
C PRO A 321 -5.83 14.59 -16.78
N HIS A 322 -5.43 13.36 -16.45
CA HIS A 322 -4.81 12.40 -17.37
C HIS A 322 -5.82 11.52 -18.11
N PHE A 323 -7.12 11.73 -17.90
CA PHE A 323 -8.18 10.93 -18.48
C PHE A 323 -9.24 11.78 -19.20
N GLU A 324 -9.83 11.19 -20.23
CA GLU A 324 -11.14 11.59 -20.75
C GLU A 324 -12.18 10.62 -20.22
N PHE A 325 -13.40 11.10 -20.01
CA PHE A 325 -14.45 10.36 -19.33
C PHE A 325 -15.69 10.29 -20.21
N ILE A 326 -16.25 9.10 -20.35
CA ILE A 326 -17.40 8.78 -21.19
C ILE A 326 -18.51 8.19 -20.32
N GLY A 327 -19.74 8.64 -20.54
CA GLY A 327 -20.92 8.18 -19.81
C GLY A 327 -21.27 9.06 -18.60
N ASN A 328 -22.31 8.65 -17.89
CA ASN A 328 -22.80 9.27 -16.67
C ASN A 328 -23.42 8.20 -15.77
N ARG A 329 -23.87 8.57 -14.56
CA ARG A 329 -24.45 7.63 -13.59
C ARG A 329 -25.98 7.64 -13.55
N ASN A 330 -26.64 8.12 -14.61
CA ASN A 330 -28.10 8.26 -14.60
C ASN A 330 -28.83 6.91 -14.78
N THR A 331 -28.16 5.92 -15.34
CA THR A 331 -28.71 4.57 -15.56
C THR A 331 -27.77 3.54 -14.94
N HIS A 332 -28.31 2.66 -14.11
CA HIS A 332 -27.60 1.52 -13.54
C HIS A 332 -27.93 0.26 -14.35
N TYR A 333 -26.90 -0.51 -14.70
CA TYR A 333 -27.02 -1.73 -15.51
C TYR A 333 -26.80 -3.01 -14.70
N GLY A 334 -26.60 -2.90 -13.39
CA GLY A 334 -26.31 -4.03 -12.50
C GLY A 334 -24.82 -4.15 -12.20
N ILE A 335 -24.37 -5.38 -11.98
CA ILE A 335 -22.98 -5.69 -11.64
C ILE A 335 -22.11 -5.63 -12.89
N PHE A 336 -20.96 -4.96 -12.80
CA PHE A 336 -19.99 -4.91 -13.90
C PHE A 336 -19.45 -6.31 -14.21
N GLU A 337 -19.49 -6.72 -15.48
CA GLU A 337 -19.25 -8.11 -15.92
C GLU A 337 -17.92 -8.70 -15.41
N GLU A 338 -16.87 -7.88 -15.31
CA GLU A 338 -15.53 -8.31 -14.89
C GLU A 338 -15.37 -8.41 -13.36
N SER A 339 -16.40 -8.08 -12.57
CA SER A 339 -16.33 -8.15 -11.11
C SER A 339 -16.41 -9.58 -10.53
N GLY A 340 -16.76 -10.57 -11.35
CA GLY A 340 -16.88 -11.97 -10.93
C GLY A 340 -18.00 -12.26 -9.92
N THR A 341 -18.87 -11.29 -9.61
CA THR A 341 -19.98 -11.47 -8.68
C THR A 341 -21.20 -12.03 -9.42
N PRO A 342 -21.67 -13.26 -9.11
CA PRO A 342 -22.80 -13.85 -9.81
C PRO A 342 -24.12 -13.18 -9.42
N ILE A 343 -25.06 -13.09 -10.38
CA ILE A 343 -26.44 -12.68 -10.09
C ILE A 343 -27.08 -13.75 -9.19
N PRO A 344 -27.65 -13.38 -8.03
CA PRO A 344 -28.14 -14.35 -7.04
C PRO A 344 -29.50 -14.98 -7.40
N PHE A 345 -30.14 -14.52 -8.47
CA PHE A 345 -31.45 -15.00 -8.90
C PHE A 345 -31.28 -16.05 -10.00
N ASN A 346 -31.86 -17.24 -9.78
CA ASN A 346 -31.93 -18.25 -10.83
C ASN A 346 -32.94 -17.82 -11.89
N GLU A 347 -32.52 -17.69 -13.14
CA GLU A 347 -33.45 -17.65 -14.26
C GLU A 347 -34.01 -19.06 -14.46
N THR A 348 -35.26 -19.31 -14.06
CA THR A 348 -36.03 -20.41 -14.63
C THR A 348 -36.24 -20.11 -16.11
N GLN A 349 -35.36 -20.63 -16.97
CA GLN A 349 -35.71 -20.82 -18.38
C GLN A 349 -36.81 -21.88 -18.43
N GLU A 350 -38.07 -21.45 -18.37
CA GLU A 350 -39.17 -22.19 -18.99
C GLU A 350 -38.91 -22.17 -20.51
N ARG A 351 -38.02 -23.05 -20.98
CA ARG A 351 -38.16 -23.57 -22.33
C ARG A 351 -39.32 -24.55 -22.27
N GLU A 352 -40.46 -24.10 -22.78
CA GLU A 352 -41.54 -24.98 -23.22
C GLU A 352 -40.95 -26.01 -24.20
N ASP A 353 -40.54 -27.17 -23.70
CA ASP A 353 -40.45 -28.39 -24.52
C ASP A 353 -41.88 -28.85 -24.83
N ALA A 354 -42.55 -28.09 -25.70
CA ALA A 354 -43.65 -28.60 -26.49
C ALA A 354 -43.09 -29.54 -27.56
N SER A 355 -42.61 -30.71 -27.15
CA SER A 355 -42.49 -31.87 -28.04
C SER A 355 -43.38 -33.00 -27.51
N SER A 356 -44.66 -32.87 -27.86
CA SER A 356 -45.57 -33.99 -27.93
C SER A 356 -44.93 -35.09 -28.78
N SER A 357 -44.61 -36.22 -28.17
CA SER A 357 -44.35 -37.46 -28.90
C SER A 357 -45.31 -38.52 -28.37
N CYS A 358 -46.50 -38.54 -28.98
CA CYS A 358 -47.31 -39.75 -29.07
C CYS A 358 -46.72 -40.61 -30.19
N CYS A 359 -46.25 -41.82 -29.86
CA CYS A 359 -46.32 -43.01 -30.69
C CYS A 359 -46.31 -44.23 -29.76
#